data_AF-A0A074WMP0-F1
#
_entry.id   AF-A0A074WMP0-F1
#
_cell.length_a   1.000
_cell.length_b   1.000
_cell.length_c   1.000
_cell.angle_alpha   90.00
_cell.angle_beta   90.00
_cell.angle_gamma   90.00
#
_symmetry.space_group_name_H-M   'P 1'
#
loop_
_entity.id
_entity.type
_entity.pdbx_description
1 polymer ?
#
loop_
_entity_poly.entity_id
_entity_poly.type
_entity_poly.pdbx_seq_one_letter_code
_entity_poly.pdbx_strand_id
1 'polypeptide(L)'
;MTKSCTLCSTPRDILIRCQIDDTQKWHFVCPGSCWKSVSGGVEDAKGFEGKYPHYKYGGMWKDRSADGPISAKKPRKVKERQKEEMKKREEGKAESQEEGSVKEDSE
;
A
#
# COMPACT_ATOMS: atom_id res chain seq x y z
N MET A 1 9.41 15.74 1.63
CA MET A 1 9.90 16.57 0.51
C MET A 1 8.78 16.69 -0.52
N THR A 2 8.29 17.90 -0.76
CA THR A 2 7.22 18.14 -1.75
C THR A 2 7.75 17.96 -3.16
N LYS A 3 7.10 17.12 -3.96
CA LYS A 3 7.38 17.03 -5.40
C LYS A 3 6.60 18.11 -6.15
N SER A 4 7.14 18.56 -7.27
CA SER A 4 6.48 19.47 -8.19
C SER A 4 5.67 18.72 -9.24
N CYS A 5 4.53 19.30 -9.62
CA CYS A 5 3.76 18.85 -10.77
C CYS A 5 4.56 19.07 -12.06
N THR A 6 4.62 18.10 -12.96
CA THR A 6 5.32 18.23 -14.25
C THR A 6 4.70 19.31 -15.15
N LEU A 7 3.38 19.56 -15.05
CA LEU A 7 2.67 20.48 -15.95
C LEU A 7 2.68 21.93 -15.49
N CYS A 8 2.49 22.18 -14.20
CA CYS A 8 2.40 23.53 -13.65
C CYS A 8 3.55 23.90 -12.71
N SER A 9 4.54 23.01 -12.55
CA SER A 9 5.70 23.16 -11.66
C SER A 9 5.38 23.48 -10.19
N THR A 10 4.10 23.42 -9.80
CA THR A 10 3.66 23.77 -8.46
C THR A 10 3.99 22.62 -7.50
N PRO A 11 4.68 22.90 -6.37
CA PRO A 11 4.91 21.90 -5.34
C PRO A 11 3.59 21.55 -4.64
N ARG A 12 3.31 20.26 -4.48
CA ARG A 12 2.13 19.76 -3.77
C ARG A 12 2.49 18.54 -2.93
N ASP A 13 1.78 18.37 -1.82
CA ASP A 13 1.94 17.20 -0.95
C ASP A 13 1.28 15.95 -1.51
N ILE A 14 0.30 16.13 -2.40
CA ILE A 14 -0.43 15.05 -3.08
C ILE A 14 -0.38 15.29 -4.59
N LEU A 15 0.06 14.28 -5.32
CA LEU A 15 0.15 14.25 -6.77
C LEU A 15 -0.40 12.93 -7.30
N ILE A 16 -0.79 12.89 -8.56
CA ILE A 16 -1.18 11.69 -9.27
C ILE A 16 0.02 11.24 -10.10
N ARG A 17 0.43 9.99 -9.95
CA ARG A 17 1.44 9.39 -10.82
C ARG A 17 0.73 8.84 -12.05
N CYS A 18 1.09 9.29 -13.25
CA CYS A 18 0.51 8.81 -14.50
C CYS A 18 1.51 8.83 -15.66
N GLN A 19 1.32 7.95 -16.64
CA GLN A 19 1.95 8.07 -17.95
C GLN A 19 1.02 8.90 -18.84
N ILE A 20 1.58 9.80 -19.65
CA ILE A 20 0.81 10.69 -20.54
C ILE A 20 1.35 10.72 -21.96
N ASP A 21 2.56 10.18 -22.16
CA ASP A 21 3.34 10.24 -23.39
C ASP A 21 3.70 8.83 -23.89
N ASP A 22 4.07 8.74 -25.16
CA ASP A 22 4.58 7.53 -25.80
C ASP A 22 5.90 7.03 -25.18
N THR A 23 6.62 7.92 -24.49
CA THR A 23 7.85 7.61 -23.76
C THR A 23 7.63 6.68 -22.57
N GLN A 24 6.37 6.47 -22.16
CA GLN A 24 5.98 5.62 -21.03
C GLN A 24 6.64 6.05 -19.71
N LYS A 25 7.06 7.32 -19.62
CA LYS A 25 7.64 7.86 -18.39
C LYS A 25 6.53 8.19 -17.40
N TRP A 26 6.84 7.92 -16.13
CA TRP A 26 5.92 8.26 -15.04
C TRP A 26 6.09 9.74 -14.68
N HIS A 27 5.01 10.49 -14.90
CA HIS A 27 4.92 11.90 -14.54
C HIS A 27 4.12 12.05 -13.24
N PHE A 28 4.36 13.15 -12.52
CA PHE A 28 3.58 13.51 -11.34
C PHE A 28 2.75 14.75 -11.64
N VAL A 29 1.44 14.65 -11.48
CA VAL A 29 0.49 15.65 -11.96
C VAL A 29 -0.43 16.08 -10.84
N CYS A 30 -0.79 17.36 -10.80
CA CYS A 30 -1.64 17.90 -9.74
C CYS A 30 -3.08 17.35 -9.82
N PRO A 31 -3.69 16.89 -8.70
CA PRO A 31 -5.11 16.54 -8.69
C PRO A 31 -5.92 17.82 -8.91
N GLY A 32 -6.80 17.81 -9.92
CA GLY A 32 -7.56 19.00 -10.32
C GLY A 32 -7.37 19.32 -11.80
N SER A 33 -6.94 20.54 -12.10
CA SER A 33 -6.83 21.03 -13.49
C SER A 33 -5.81 20.24 -14.31
N CYS A 34 -4.60 20.03 -13.79
CA CYS A 34 -3.54 19.33 -14.49
C CYS A 34 -3.95 17.91 -14.88
N TRP A 35 -4.53 17.17 -13.92
CA TRP A 35 -4.99 15.80 -14.15
C TRP A 35 -6.17 15.75 -15.12
N LYS A 36 -7.17 16.62 -14.95
CA LYS A 36 -8.31 16.70 -15.88
C LYS A 36 -7.87 16.98 -17.32
N SER A 37 -6.82 17.79 -17.52
CA SER A 37 -6.30 18.06 -18.86
C SER A 37 -5.70 16.82 -19.54
N VAL A 38 -5.07 15.92 -18.79
CA VAL A 38 -4.40 14.72 -19.33
C VAL A 38 -5.25 13.46 -19.34
N SER A 39 -6.26 13.35 -18.47
CA SER A 39 -7.14 12.18 -18.38
C SER A 39 -8.57 12.45 -18.86
N GLY A 40 -8.92 13.70 -19.15
CA GLY A 40 -10.30 14.13 -19.33
C GLY A 40 -11.12 14.14 -18.03
N GLY A 41 -10.48 13.92 -16.88
CA GLY A 41 -11.14 13.80 -15.58
C GLY A 41 -11.71 12.40 -15.30
N VAL A 42 -11.33 11.40 -16.09
CA VAL A 42 -11.74 10.00 -15.93
C VAL A 42 -10.53 9.15 -15.56
N GLU A 43 -10.69 8.27 -14.57
CA GLU A 43 -9.67 7.29 -14.20
C GLU A 43 -9.41 6.33 -15.39
N ASP A 44 -8.13 6.14 -15.73
CA ASP A 44 -7.66 5.39 -16.91
C ASP A 44 -8.21 5.85 -18.27
N ALA A 45 -8.69 7.09 -18.38
CA ALA A 45 -9.25 7.62 -19.63
C ALA A 45 -10.29 6.67 -20.26
N LYS A 46 -11.05 5.94 -19.43
CA LYS A 46 -12.03 4.94 -19.89
C LYS A 46 -13.11 5.63 -20.73
N GLY A 47 -13.18 5.28 -22.02
CA GLY A 47 -14.04 5.95 -23.01
C GLY A 47 -13.40 7.13 -23.76
N PHE A 48 -12.17 7.51 -23.40
CA PHE A 48 -11.33 8.49 -24.09
C PHE A 48 -10.01 7.88 -24.61
N GLU A 49 -9.94 6.55 -24.77
CA GLU A 49 -8.76 5.84 -25.27
C GLU A 49 -8.28 6.38 -26.62
N GLY A 50 -9.19 6.83 -27.49
CA GLY A 50 -8.84 7.48 -28.75
C GLY A 50 -8.25 8.88 -28.62
N LYS A 51 -8.46 9.56 -27.49
CA LYS A 51 -7.96 10.92 -27.21
C LYS A 51 -6.71 10.91 -26.33
N TYR A 52 -6.56 9.89 -25.49
CA TYR A 52 -5.43 9.71 -24.58
C TYR A 52 -4.88 8.27 -24.64
N PRO A 53 -4.36 7.80 -25.79
CA PRO A 53 -3.98 6.40 -26.00
C PRO A 53 -2.82 5.94 -25.10
N HIS A 54 -2.00 6.87 -24.64
CA HIS A 54 -0.83 6.58 -23.80
C HIS A 54 -1.09 6.86 -22.31
N TYR A 55 -2.31 7.26 -21.95
CA TYR A 55 -2.62 7.57 -20.56
C TYR A 55 -2.73 6.30 -19.73
N LYS A 56 -1.92 6.20 -18.66
CA LYS A 56 -2.03 5.12 -17.68
C LYS A 56 -2.01 5.68 -16.26
N TYR A 57 -2.98 5.27 -15.44
CA TYR A 57 -3.00 5.63 -14.04
C TYR A 57 -1.98 4.79 -13.24
N GLY A 58 -1.15 5.47 -12.46
CA GLY A 58 -0.07 4.88 -11.67
C GLY A 58 -0.27 4.95 -10.17
N GLY A 59 -1.43 5.38 -9.70
CA GLY A 59 -1.73 5.60 -8.29
C GLY A 59 -1.46 7.02 -7.80
N MET A 60 -1.95 7.30 -6.60
CA MET A 60 -1.76 8.58 -5.94
C MET A 60 -0.43 8.57 -5.17
N TRP A 61 0.35 9.63 -5.34
CA TRP A 61 1.59 9.88 -4.63
C TRP A 61 1.34 10.93 -3.54
N LYS A 62 1.79 10.65 -2.33
CA LYS A 62 1.72 11.58 -1.20
C LYS A 62 3.10 11.72 -0.57
N ASP A 63 3.44 12.92 -0.12
CA ASP A 63 4.67 13.15 0.63
C ASP A 63 4.61 12.43 1.98
N ARG A 64 5.40 11.37 2.07
CA ARG A 64 5.52 10.50 3.24
C ARG A 64 6.22 11.16 4.42
N SER A 65 6.91 12.28 4.21
CA SER A 65 7.54 13.03 5.30
C SER A 65 6.51 13.68 6.24
N ALA A 66 5.29 13.96 5.76
CA ALA A 66 4.23 14.57 6.57
C ALA A 66 3.56 13.56 7.53
N ASP A 67 3.50 12.29 7.17
CA ASP A 67 2.80 11.24 7.93
C ASP A 67 3.66 10.60 9.06
N GLY A 68 4.85 11.14 9.33
CA GLY A 68 5.77 10.61 10.34
C GLY A 68 6.47 9.32 9.90
N PRO A 69 7.33 8.71 10.74
CA PRO A 69 8.03 7.48 10.37
C PRO A 69 7.01 6.37 10.12
N ILE A 70 6.91 5.95 8.85
CA ILE A 70 6.07 4.83 8.44
C ILE A 70 6.75 3.55 8.94
N SER A 71 6.64 3.29 10.23
CA SER A 71 7.15 2.07 10.81
C SER A 71 6.27 0.94 10.33
N ALA A 72 6.71 0.25 9.27
CA ALA A 72 6.31 -1.12 9.01
C ALA A 72 6.66 -2.05 10.20
N LYS A 73 7.43 -1.55 11.19
CA LYS A 73 7.58 -2.19 12.49
C LYS A 73 6.25 -2.22 13.22
N LYS A 74 5.77 -3.45 13.37
CA LYS A 74 4.67 -3.78 14.26
C LYS A 74 4.89 -3.14 15.64
N PRO A 75 3.89 -2.45 16.22
CA PRO A 75 4.01 -1.86 17.55
C PRO A 75 4.46 -2.91 18.58
N ARG A 76 5.35 -2.53 19.53
CA ARG A 76 5.88 -3.47 20.55
C ARG A 76 4.76 -4.23 21.27
N LYS A 77 3.69 -3.53 21.67
CA LYS A 77 2.52 -4.12 22.34
C LYS A 77 1.87 -5.25 21.53
N VAL A 78 1.79 -5.08 20.21
CA VAL A 78 1.22 -6.11 19.32
C VAL A 78 2.18 -7.29 19.16
N LYS A 79 3.49 -7.04 19.13
CA LYS A 79 4.53 -8.10 19.07
C LYS A 79 4.55 -8.94 20.35
N GLU A 80 4.41 -8.32 21.52
CA GLU A 80 4.38 -9.00 22.82
C GLU A 80 3.15 -9.88 22.96
N ARG A 81 1.96 -9.35 22.67
CA ARG A 81 0.71 -10.13 22.71
C ARG A 81 0.78 -11.39 21.83
N GLN A 82 1.30 -11.29 20.61
CA GLN A 82 1.41 -12.47 19.74
C GLN A 82 2.43 -13.49 20.24
N LYS A 83 3.50 -13.04 20.90
CA LYS A 83 4.47 -13.94 21.52
C LYS A 83 3.83 -14.74 22.66
N GLU A 84 3.00 -14.09 23.48
CA GLU A 84 2.23 -14.75 24.55
C GLU A 84 1.19 -15.72 23.98
N GLU A 85 0.43 -15.32 22.95
CA GLU A 85 -0.54 -16.20 22.29
C GLU A 85 0.12 -17.44 21.67
N MET A 86 1.31 -17.30 21.05
CA MET A 86 2.08 -18.45 20.55
C MET A 86 2.58 -19.34 21.69
N LYS A 87 3.16 -18.77 22.75
CA LYS A 87 3.65 -19.54 23.91
C LYS A 87 2.53 -20.36 24.54
N LYS A 88 1.36 -19.75 24.73
CA LYS A 88 0.18 -20.43 25.28
C LYS A 88 -0.33 -21.56 24.39
N ARG A 89 -0.21 -21.42 23.05
CA ARG A 89 -0.57 -22.48 22.10
C ARG A 89 0.43 -23.64 22.11
N GLU A 90 1.72 -23.35 22.29
CA GLU A 90 2.75 -24.39 22.44
C GLU A 90 2.58 -25.14 23.77
N GLU A 91 2.32 -24.43 24.86
CA GLU A 91 2.08 -25.02 26.19
C GLU A 91 0.82 -25.91 26.19
N GLY A 92 -0.31 -25.43 25.65
CA GLY A 92 -1.52 -26.25 25.53
C GLY A 92 -1.37 -27.46 24.59
N LYS A 93 -0.45 -27.42 23.62
CA LYS A 93 -0.14 -28.56 22.75
C LYS A 93 0.77 -29.59 23.44
N ALA A 94 1.68 -29.14 24.30
CA ALA A 94 2.50 -30.03 25.13
C ALA A 94 1.64 -30.75 26.19
N GLU A 95 0.74 -30.02 26.85
CA GLU A 95 -0.16 -30.56 27.88
C GLU A 95 -1.13 -31.61 27.30
N SER A 96 -1.69 -31.36 26.10
CA SER A 96 -2.55 -32.33 25.40
C SER A 96 -1.82 -33.54 24.79
N GLN A 97 -0.49 -33.47 24.61
CA GLN A 97 0.32 -34.63 24.22
C GLN A 97 0.70 -35.51 25.43
N GLU A 98 0.86 -34.95 26.62
CA GLU A 98 1.08 -35.72 27.86
C GLU A 98 -0.17 -36.49 28.31
N GLU A 99 -1.37 -35.90 28.21
CA GLU A 99 -2.62 -36.58 28.59
C GLU A 99 -3.04 -37.71 27.62
N GLY A 100 -2.57 -37.67 26.36
CA GLY A 100 -2.84 -38.70 25.36
C GLY A 100 -2.02 -39.98 25.50
N SER A 101 -0.91 -39.96 26.24
CA SER A 101 0.04 -41.09 26.32
C SER A 101 -0.26 -42.08 27.47
N VAL A 102 -1.29 -41.86 28.28
CA VAL A 102 -1.56 -42.65 29.51
C VAL A 102 -2.68 -43.69 29.33
N LYS A 103 -3.22 -43.91 28.12
CA LYS A 103 -4.40 -44.77 27.91
C LYS A 103 -4.28 -45.98 26.98
N GLU A 104 -3.08 -46.35 26.51
CA GLU A 104 -2.87 -47.59 25.74
C GLU A 104 -1.84 -48.50 26.42
N ASP A 105 -2.22 -49.15 27.53
CA ASP A 105 -1.59 -50.42 27.95
C ASP A 105 -2.52 -51.13 28.96
N SER A 106 -3.54 -51.80 28.44
CA SER A 106 -4.31 -52.81 29.18
C SER A 106 -5.03 -53.70 28.17
N GLU A 107 -4.37 -54.78 27.76
CA GLU A 107 -4.99 -56.12 27.66
C GLU A 107 -3.93 -57.23 27.69
#